data_AF-A0AA97FC95-F1
#
_entry.id   AF-A0AA97FC95-F1
#
_cell.length_a   1.000
_cell.length_b   1.000
_cell.length_c   1.000
_cell.angle_alpha   90.00
_cell.angle_beta   90.00
_cell.angle_gamma   90.00
#
_symmetry.space_group_name_H-M   'P 1'
#
loop_
_entity.id
_entity.type
_entity.pdbx_description
1 polymer ?
#
loop_
_entity_poly.entity_id
_entity_poly.type
_entity_poly.pdbx_seq_one_letter_code
_entity_poly.pdbx_strand_id
1 'polypeptide(L)'
;MKRALKEINTKISLSDYVPKNTSNPIDYFVDQQYPIRCDLFHAKGSNCILPFSEIEISNIANAYEYLHRLWKKITNVYFYVPNSGGSFTIAGFKDLTNGVFSEGFEMLAVDDPNMPQITDKECNLGGYPEISFSNYSLDNISLPDGIIAKGNIEGEILAEVNYLYKFCLLSENNLFMFKFFEDGITLMGTDKMECWFSVRLKSNDLP
;
A
#
# COMPACT_ATOMS: atom_id res chain seq x y z
N MET A 1 12.21 15.41 -26.32
CA MET A 1 11.62 14.06 -26.12
C MET A 1 12.04 13.06 -27.20
N LYS A 2 11.72 13.24 -28.49
CA LYS A 2 12.10 12.30 -29.59
C LYS A 2 13.59 11.89 -29.56
N ARG A 3 14.51 12.83 -29.34
CA ARG A 3 15.95 12.54 -29.20
C ARG A 3 16.25 11.58 -28.04
N ALA A 4 15.68 11.81 -26.86
CA ALA A 4 15.87 10.93 -25.71
C ALA A 4 15.28 9.53 -25.93
N LEU A 5 14.10 9.45 -26.56
CA LEU A 5 13.49 8.16 -26.92
C LEU A 5 14.35 7.39 -27.93
N LYS A 6 14.97 8.07 -28.91
CA LYS A 6 15.92 7.44 -29.83
C LYS A 6 17.12 6.85 -29.09
N GLU A 7 17.71 7.61 -28.16
CA GLU A 7 18.83 7.14 -27.33
C GLU A 7 18.43 5.93 -26.47
N ILE A 8 17.26 5.98 -25.82
CA ILE A 8 16.72 4.86 -25.03
C ILE A 8 16.52 3.63 -25.91
N ASN A 9 15.97 3.81 -27.13
CA ASN A 9 15.69 2.71 -28.06
C ASN A 9 16.94 1.94 -28.51
N THR A 10 18.14 2.52 -28.35
CA THR A 10 19.40 1.82 -28.64
C THR A 10 19.73 0.72 -27.62
N LYS A 11 19.23 0.83 -26.38
CA LYS A 11 19.50 -0.11 -25.28
C LYS A 11 18.26 -0.84 -24.79
N ILE A 12 17.08 -0.28 -25.00
CA ILE A 12 15.79 -0.82 -24.58
C ILE A 12 14.87 -0.80 -25.80
N SER A 13 14.44 -1.96 -26.27
CA SER A 13 13.46 -2.05 -27.37
C SER A 13 12.16 -1.38 -26.96
N LEU A 14 11.85 -0.20 -27.53
CA LEU A 14 10.62 0.52 -27.20
C LEU A 14 9.36 -0.18 -27.74
N SER A 15 9.52 -1.07 -28.72
CA SER A 15 8.43 -1.88 -29.27
C SER A 15 7.77 -2.79 -28.23
N ASP A 16 8.48 -3.13 -27.14
CA ASP A 16 7.97 -3.98 -26.06
C ASP A 16 7.02 -3.22 -25.11
N TYR A 17 6.95 -1.90 -25.26
CA TYR A 17 6.23 -0.98 -24.37
C TYR A 17 5.18 -0.15 -25.12
N VAL A 18 4.72 -0.64 -26.26
CA VAL A 18 3.66 -0.06 -27.07
C VAL A 18 2.69 -1.15 -27.55
N PRO A 19 1.48 -0.82 -28.01
CA PRO A 19 0.55 -1.80 -28.55
C PRO A 19 1.18 -2.64 -29.67
N LYS A 20 0.79 -3.92 -29.74
CA LYS A 20 1.21 -4.82 -30.82
C LYS A 20 0.83 -4.20 -32.16
N ASN A 21 1.71 -4.33 -33.16
CA ASN A 21 1.59 -3.75 -34.51
C ASN A 21 1.82 -2.23 -34.60
N THR A 22 2.33 -1.58 -33.54
CA THR A 22 2.80 -0.20 -33.65
C THR A 22 4.00 -0.13 -34.60
N SER A 23 3.87 0.63 -35.70
CA SER A 23 4.90 0.75 -36.74
C SER A 23 6.16 1.48 -36.27
N ASN A 24 5.99 2.57 -35.52
CA ASN A 24 7.09 3.30 -34.91
C ASN A 24 6.80 3.56 -33.41
N PRO A 25 7.48 2.87 -32.48
CA PRO A 25 7.24 3.03 -31.06
C PRO A 25 7.60 4.44 -30.56
N ILE A 26 8.57 5.13 -31.18
CA ILE A 26 8.96 6.48 -30.79
C ILE A 26 7.85 7.48 -31.11
N ASP A 27 7.25 7.36 -32.29
CA ASP A 27 6.14 8.23 -32.67
C ASP A 27 4.91 7.94 -31.82
N TYR A 28 4.63 6.68 -31.48
CA TYR A 28 3.59 6.35 -30.51
C TYR A 28 3.75 7.05 -29.16
N PHE A 29 4.95 7.05 -28.57
CA PHE A 29 5.18 7.77 -27.31
C PHE A 29 4.97 9.30 -27.45
N VAL A 30 5.23 9.86 -28.61
CA VAL A 30 5.11 11.31 -28.84
C VAL A 30 3.69 11.73 -29.16
N ASP A 31 3.01 10.92 -29.95
CA ASP A 31 1.74 11.30 -30.56
C ASP A 31 0.55 10.75 -29.76
N GLN A 32 0.76 9.69 -28.96
CA GLN A 32 -0.30 9.07 -28.15
C GLN A 32 -0.07 9.27 -26.65
N GLN A 33 1.13 8.97 -26.15
CA GLN A 33 1.38 8.98 -24.70
C GLN A 33 1.61 10.40 -24.13
N TYR A 34 2.33 11.25 -24.87
CA TYR A 34 2.65 12.60 -24.41
C TYR A 34 1.42 13.52 -24.31
N PRO A 35 0.48 13.55 -25.28
CA PRO A 35 -0.74 14.34 -25.15
C PRO A 35 -1.58 13.93 -23.95
N ILE A 36 -1.84 12.63 -23.75
CA ILE A 36 -2.61 12.11 -22.61
C ILE A 36 -2.01 12.62 -21.28
N ARG A 37 -0.68 12.59 -21.13
CA ARG A 37 -0.01 13.09 -19.92
C ARG A 37 -0.10 14.61 -19.78
N CYS A 38 0.05 15.33 -20.89
CA CYS A 38 -0.09 16.78 -20.91
C CYS A 38 -1.51 17.22 -20.54
N ASP A 39 -2.53 16.53 -21.04
CA ASP A 39 -3.94 16.82 -20.75
C ASP A 39 -4.27 16.56 -19.26
N LEU A 40 -3.63 15.56 -18.65
CA LEU A 40 -3.82 15.23 -17.23
C LEU A 40 -3.06 16.14 -16.25
N PHE A 41 -1.83 16.53 -16.56
CA PHE A 41 -0.94 17.19 -15.57
C PHE A 41 -0.47 18.59 -15.95
N HIS A 42 -0.60 18.98 -17.21
CA HIS A 42 -0.07 20.23 -17.74
C HIS A 42 -1.05 20.98 -18.62
N ALA A 43 -2.33 20.60 -18.57
CA ALA A 43 -3.33 21.24 -19.37
C ALA A 43 -3.46 22.71 -18.98
N LYS A 44 -3.23 23.58 -19.96
CA LYS A 44 -3.51 25.01 -19.88
C LYS A 44 -4.41 25.37 -21.04
N GLY A 45 -5.42 26.20 -20.79
CA GLY A 45 -6.34 26.65 -21.84
C GLY A 45 -7.19 25.51 -22.40
N SER A 46 -7.29 25.40 -23.72
CA SER A 46 -8.20 24.48 -24.43
C SER A 46 -7.94 22.99 -24.25
N ASN A 47 -6.82 22.60 -23.64
CA ASN A 47 -6.43 21.20 -23.46
C ASN A 47 -6.75 20.67 -22.06
N CYS A 48 -7.50 21.44 -21.25
CA CYS A 48 -7.93 20.97 -19.94
C CYS A 48 -9.03 19.93 -20.05
N ILE A 49 -8.81 18.81 -19.38
CA ILE A 49 -9.83 17.85 -19.06
C ILE A 49 -10.86 18.57 -18.19
N LEU A 50 -12.01 18.87 -18.78
CA LEU A 50 -13.17 19.43 -18.08
C LEU A 50 -13.85 18.31 -17.27
N PRO A 51 -14.57 18.65 -16.19
CA PRO A 51 -15.30 17.67 -15.37
C PRO A 51 -16.31 16.81 -16.15
N PHE A 52 -16.75 17.28 -17.32
CA PHE A 52 -17.74 16.63 -18.19
C PHE A 52 -17.10 15.96 -19.40
N SER A 53 -15.77 15.92 -19.48
CA SER A 53 -15.07 15.27 -20.59
C SER A 53 -15.27 13.77 -20.46
N GLU A 54 -15.87 13.15 -21.47
CA GLU A 54 -15.91 11.69 -21.57
C GLU A 54 -14.52 11.19 -21.92
N ILE A 55 -13.69 10.97 -20.90
CA ILE A 55 -12.39 10.32 -21.09
C ILE A 55 -12.56 8.83 -20.86
N GLU A 56 -12.09 8.06 -21.83
CA GLU A 56 -11.95 6.62 -21.66
C GLU A 56 -10.88 6.34 -20.59
N ILE A 57 -11.32 5.99 -19.39
CA ILE A 57 -10.44 5.66 -18.25
C ILE A 57 -9.49 4.51 -18.61
N SER A 58 -9.94 3.57 -19.44
CA SER A 58 -9.15 2.49 -20.03
C SER A 58 -7.90 3.00 -20.76
N ASN A 59 -8.04 4.05 -21.56
CA ASN A 59 -6.93 4.61 -22.35
C ASN A 59 -5.90 5.29 -21.45
N ILE A 60 -6.35 5.97 -20.39
CA ILE A 60 -5.46 6.52 -19.36
C ILE A 60 -4.72 5.38 -18.66
N ALA A 61 -5.44 4.39 -18.14
CA ALA A 61 -4.84 3.28 -17.40
C ALA A 61 -3.78 2.54 -18.23
N ASN A 62 -4.10 2.21 -19.49
CA ASN A 62 -3.17 1.56 -20.41
C ASN A 62 -1.93 2.42 -20.70
N ALA A 63 -2.12 3.73 -20.91
CA ALA A 63 -1.02 4.66 -21.12
C ALA A 63 -0.05 4.69 -19.93
N TYR A 64 -0.59 4.74 -18.70
CA TYR A 64 0.25 4.70 -17.51
C TYR A 64 0.95 3.37 -17.32
N GLU A 65 0.29 2.26 -17.59
CA GLU A 65 0.92 0.94 -17.50
C GLU A 65 2.15 0.86 -18.42
N TYR A 66 1.99 1.24 -19.70
CA TYR A 66 3.08 1.22 -20.68
C TYR A 66 4.22 2.15 -20.29
N LEU A 67 3.91 3.37 -19.85
CA LEU A 67 4.91 4.33 -19.40
C LEU A 67 5.66 3.84 -18.16
N HIS A 68 4.95 3.27 -17.20
CA HIS A 68 5.53 2.78 -15.96
C HIS A 68 6.44 1.58 -16.20
N ARG A 69 6.03 0.65 -17.07
CA ARG A 69 6.86 -0.49 -17.49
C ARG A 69 8.13 -0.03 -18.21
N LEU A 70 8.01 0.94 -19.11
CA LEU A 70 9.17 1.53 -19.76
C LEU A 70 10.10 2.20 -18.74
N TRP A 71 9.54 2.94 -17.78
CA TRP A 71 10.34 3.65 -16.79
C TRP A 71 11.11 2.70 -15.88
N LYS A 72 10.46 1.63 -15.39
CA LYS A 72 11.13 0.53 -14.67
C LYS A 72 12.29 -0.07 -15.47
N LYS A 73 12.10 -0.26 -16.78
CA LYS A 73 13.18 -0.78 -17.63
C LYS A 73 14.33 0.22 -17.77
N ILE A 74 14.03 1.51 -17.91
CA ILE A 74 15.06 2.56 -17.97
C ILE A 74 15.85 2.63 -16.66
N THR A 75 15.18 2.61 -15.50
CA THR A 75 15.84 2.61 -14.20
C THR A 75 16.74 1.39 -14.02
N ASN A 76 16.28 0.22 -14.47
CA ASN A 76 17.06 -1.00 -14.42
C ASN A 76 18.31 -0.96 -15.31
N VAL A 77 18.18 -0.49 -16.56
CA VAL A 77 19.29 -0.54 -17.52
C VAL A 77 20.31 0.59 -17.31
N TYR A 78 19.86 1.80 -16.96
CA TYR A 78 20.73 2.97 -16.86
C TYR A 78 21.24 3.25 -15.45
N PHE A 79 20.50 2.80 -14.42
CA PHE A 79 20.82 3.06 -13.02
C PHE A 79 21.03 1.78 -12.21
N TYR A 80 21.02 0.62 -12.86
CA TYR A 80 21.22 -0.69 -12.23
C TYR A 80 20.25 -0.98 -11.08
N VAL A 81 19.07 -0.34 -11.07
CA VAL A 81 18.02 -0.62 -10.09
C VAL A 81 17.46 -2.02 -10.38
N PRO A 82 17.60 -3.00 -9.48
CA PRO A 82 17.16 -4.35 -9.75
C PRO A 82 15.63 -4.39 -9.96
N ASN A 83 15.20 -5.09 -11.01
CA ASN A 83 13.78 -5.41 -11.25
C ASN A 83 13.30 -6.56 -10.32
N SER A 84 13.80 -6.60 -9.08
CA SER A 84 13.42 -7.60 -8.10
C SER A 84 12.04 -7.29 -7.53
N GLY A 85 11.27 -8.34 -7.20
CA GLY A 85 10.17 -8.21 -6.26
C GLY A 85 10.70 -7.57 -4.97
N GLY A 86 10.10 -6.45 -4.57
CA GLY A 86 10.58 -5.62 -3.46
C GLY A 86 10.42 -4.13 -3.73
N SER A 87 10.41 -3.70 -5.00
CA SER A 87 10.12 -2.32 -5.37
C SER A 87 8.61 -2.14 -5.61
N PHE A 88 7.92 -1.70 -4.56
CA PHE A 88 6.50 -1.45 -4.63
C PHE A 88 6.24 0.02 -4.93
N THR A 89 5.34 0.30 -5.89
CA THR A 89 4.90 1.69 -6.09
C THR A 89 3.93 2.05 -4.98
N ILE A 90 3.81 3.34 -4.66
CA ILE A 90 2.77 3.83 -3.75
C ILE A 90 1.37 3.37 -4.21
N ALA A 91 1.10 3.43 -5.52
CA ALA A 91 -0.18 2.98 -6.07
C ALA A 91 -0.39 1.48 -5.83
N GLY A 92 0.61 0.65 -6.16
CA GLY A 92 0.57 -0.78 -5.85
C GLY A 92 0.39 -1.06 -4.36
N PHE A 93 1.05 -0.28 -3.49
CA PHE A 93 0.89 -0.36 -2.04
C PHE A 93 -0.52 -0.07 -1.58
N LYS A 94 -1.12 0.99 -2.10
CA LYS A 94 -2.52 1.28 -1.84
C LYS A 94 -3.43 0.17 -2.37
N ASP A 95 -3.19 -0.36 -3.56
CA ASP A 95 -4.03 -1.41 -4.14
C ASP A 95 -3.97 -2.72 -3.32
N LEU A 96 -2.78 -3.18 -2.94
CA LEU A 96 -2.61 -4.38 -2.11
C LEU A 96 -3.23 -4.20 -0.73
N THR A 97 -2.94 -3.07 -0.09
CA THR A 97 -3.43 -2.83 1.26
C THR A 97 -4.94 -2.57 1.26
N ASN A 98 -5.48 -1.87 0.28
CA ASN A 98 -6.93 -1.77 0.09
C ASN A 98 -7.56 -3.15 -0.09
N GLY A 99 -6.93 -4.07 -0.81
CA GLY A 99 -7.41 -5.45 -0.93
C GLY A 99 -7.44 -6.17 0.43
N VAL A 100 -6.30 -6.25 1.10
CA VAL A 100 -6.17 -6.93 2.42
C VAL A 100 -7.11 -6.33 3.46
N PHE A 101 -7.29 -5.01 3.45
CA PHE A 101 -8.11 -4.32 4.44
C PHE A 101 -9.56 -4.04 3.98
N SER A 102 -9.95 -4.48 2.77
CA SER A 102 -11.30 -4.22 2.24
C SER A 102 -12.39 -5.00 2.95
N GLU A 103 -12.06 -6.21 3.44
CA GLU A 103 -13.00 -7.08 4.15
C GLU A 103 -13.15 -6.70 5.63
N GLY A 104 -12.45 -5.66 6.06
CA GLY A 104 -12.37 -5.24 7.46
C GLY A 104 -11.20 -5.91 8.19
N PHE A 105 -10.83 -5.31 9.31
CA PHE A 105 -9.80 -5.83 10.19
C PHE A 105 -10.35 -5.86 11.60
N GLU A 106 -9.89 -6.82 12.39
CA GLU A 106 -10.19 -6.88 13.81
C GLU A 106 -8.92 -6.56 14.60
N MET A 107 -9.08 -5.78 15.66
CA MET A 107 -8.01 -5.52 16.61
C MET A 107 -8.34 -6.25 17.90
N LEU A 108 -7.38 -7.02 18.41
CA LEU A 108 -7.50 -7.77 19.65
C LEU A 108 -6.34 -7.43 20.59
N ALA A 109 -6.62 -7.42 21.88
CA ALA A 109 -5.59 -7.53 22.92
C ALA A 109 -5.82 -8.79 23.73
N VAL A 110 -4.77 -9.55 24.02
CA VAL A 110 -4.87 -10.89 24.64
C VAL A 110 -3.95 -10.98 25.86
N ASP A 111 -4.47 -11.53 26.95
CA ASP A 111 -3.73 -11.89 28.16
C ASP A 111 -3.03 -13.26 27.99
N ASP A 112 -2.26 -13.39 26.92
CA ASP A 112 -1.49 -14.60 26.62
C ASP A 112 0.02 -14.32 26.74
N PRO A 113 0.70 -14.82 27.80
CA PRO A 113 2.11 -14.57 28.02
C PRO A 113 3.04 -15.37 27.09
N ASN A 114 2.50 -16.28 26.27
CA ASN A 114 3.33 -17.13 25.41
C ASN A 114 3.83 -16.37 24.19
N MET A 115 5.13 -16.40 23.95
CA MET A 115 5.75 -15.74 22.79
C MET A 115 5.19 -16.31 21.47
N PRO A 116 4.62 -15.47 20.58
CA PRO A 116 4.11 -15.92 19.30
C PRO A 116 5.20 -16.54 18.43
N GLN A 117 4.85 -17.59 17.70
CA GLN A 117 5.70 -18.23 16.69
C GLN A 117 5.38 -17.71 15.30
N ILE A 118 6.36 -17.75 14.38
CA ILE A 118 6.18 -17.34 12.98
C ILE A 118 5.06 -18.11 12.26
N THR A 119 4.76 -19.32 12.74
CA THR A 119 3.73 -20.20 12.17
C THR A 119 2.33 -19.95 12.70
N ASP A 120 2.18 -19.09 13.71
CA ASP A 120 0.89 -18.85 14.35
C ASP A 120 -0.03 -18.11 13.39
N LYS A 121 -1.23 -18.64 13.20
CA LYS A 121 -2.29 -18.04 12.36
C LYS A 121 -3.35 -17.30 13.16
N GLU A 122 -3.37 -17.52 14.46
CA GLU A 122 -4.34 -16.97 15.39
C GLU A 122 -3.60 -16.26 16.51
N CYS A 123 -4.18 -15.19 17.05
CA CYS A 123 -3.56 -14.43 18.14
C CYS A 123 -3.62 -15.17 19.49
N ASN A 124 -4.65 -16.00 19.69
CA ASN A 124 -4.99 -16.59 20.98
C ASN A 124 -5.18 -18.11 20.88
N LEU A 125 -4.07 -18.84 20.76
CA LEU A 125 -4.08 -20.30 20.62
C LEU A 125 -4.45 -21.03 21.93
N GLY A 126 -4.35 -20.36 23.08
CA GLY A 126 -4.56 -20.96 24.40
C GLY A 126 -5.93 -20.68 25.02
N GLY A 127 -6.80 -19.92 24.35
CA GLY A 127 -8.10 -19.53 24.90
C GLY A 127 -8.01 -18.60 26.11
N TYR A 128 -6.99 -17.75 26.14
CA TYR A 128 -6.80 -16.73 27.18
C TYR A 128 -7.86 -15.63 27.06
N PRO A 129 -8.08 -14.84 28.12
CA PRO A 129 -8.93 -13.65 28.03
C PRO A 129 -8.46 -12.72 26.90
N GLU A 130 -9.41 -12.24 26.11
CA GLU A 130 -9.17 -11.32 25.01
C GLU A 130 -10.18 -10.18 25.01
N ILE A 131 -9.73 -9.01 24.55
CA ILE A 131 -10.56 -7.84 24.38
C ILE A 131 -10.54 -7.44 22.91
N SER A 132 -11.72 -7.36 22.30
CA SER A 132 -11.90 -6.81 20.96
C SER A 132 -12.13 -5.30 21.03
N PHE A 133 -11.48 -4.55 20.14
CA PHE A 133 -11.58 -3.09 20.09
C PHE A 133 -12.87 -2.69 19.36
N SER A 134 -13.72 -1.90 20.01
CA SER A 134 -15.11 -1.66 19.58
C SER A 134 -15.28 -0.48 18.60
N ASN A 135 -14.32 0.46 18.52
CA ASN A 135 -14.30 1.49 17.47
C ASN A 135 -12.99 1.44 16.69
N TYR A 136 -12.97 0.65 15.62
CA TYR A 136 -11.83 0.65 14.71
C TYR A 136 -12.04 1.58 13.52
N SER A 137 -10.97 2.25 13.10
CA SER A 137 -10.95 3.07 11.89
C SER A 137 -9.65 2.85 11.12
N LEU A 138 -9.78 2.88 9.80
CA LEU A 138 -8.66 2.81 8.88
C LEU A 138 -8.40 4.18 8.31
N ASP A 139 -7.18 4.65 8.47
CA ASP A 139 -6.69 5.87 7.84
C ASP A 139 -5.65 5.51 6.78
N ASN A 140 -6.10 5.49 5.53
CA ASN A 140 -5.28 5.28 4.32
C ASN A 140 -5.12 6.57 3.50
N ILE A 141 -5.67 7.69 3.98
CA ILE A 141 -5.63 8.99 3.29
C ILE A 141 -4.50 9.85 3.83
N SER A 142 -4.29 9.83 5.15
CA SER A 142 -3.34 10.72 5.82
C SER A 142 -1.87 10.37 5.56
N LEU A 143 -1.56 9.14 5.14
CA LEU A 143 -0.22 8.71 4.80
C LEU A 143 -0.18 8.15 3.37
N PRO A 144 0.54 8.79 2.43
CA PRO A 144 0.59 8.29 1.05
C PRO A 144 1.31 6.94 0.93
N ASP A 145 2.24 6.64 1.83
CA ASP A 145 3.07 5.43 1.89
C ASP A 145 2.67 4.49 3.04
N GLY A 146 1.50 4.70 3.65
CA GLY A 146 1.16 3.97 4.86
C GLY A 146 -0.33 3.89 5.13
N ILE A 147 -0.65 3.02 6.06
CA ILE A 147 -1.98 2.79 6.59
C ILE A 147 -1.91 2.75 8.10
N ILE A 148 -2.89 3.37 8.76
CA ILE A 148 -3.05 3.29 10.21
C ILE A 148 -4.39 2.64 10.52
N ALA A 149 -4.35 1.50 11.20
CA ALA A 149 -5.49 0.92 11.90
C ALA A 149 -5.51 1.46 13.32
N LYS A 150 -6.59 2.14 13.71
CA LYS A 150 -6.80 2.68 15.06
C LYS A 150 -7.95 1.95 15.69
N GLY A 151 -7.79 1.50 16.93
CA GLY A 151 -8.86 0.93 17.74
C GLY A 151 -8.90 1.61 19.10
N ASN A 152 -10.08 1.70 19.71
CA ASN A 152 -10.21 2.04 21.11
C ASN A 152 -10.97 0.98 21.91
N ILE A 153 -10.70 0.95 23.21
CA ILE A 153 -11.46 0.23 24.21
C ILE A 153 -11.72 1.21 25.35
N GLU A 154 -12.96 1.23 25.83
CA GLU A 154 -13.44 2.10 26.89
C GLU A 154 -14.35 1.30 27.84
N GLY A 155 -14.40 1.71 29.11
CA GLY A 155 -15.37 1.17 30.07
C GLY A 155 -14.91 -0.07 30.84
N GLU A 156 -15.89 -0.78 31.42
CA GLU A 156 -15.67 -1.82 32.43
C GLU A 156 -14.85 -3.02 31.93
N ILE A 157 -14.81 -3.26 30.62
CA ILE A 157 -14.03 -4.36 30.01
C ILE A 157 -12.52 -4.20 30.23
N LEU A 158 -12.02 -2.97 30.47
CA LEU A 158 -10.62 -2.72 30.83
C LEU A 158 -10.29 -3.21 32.25
N ALA A 159 -11.29 -3.30 33.14
CA ALA A 159 -11.13 -3.78 34.50
C ALA A 159 -11.17 -5.32 34.60
N GLU A 160 -11.64 -6.00 33.56
CA GLU A 160 -11.75 -7.46 33.53
C GLU A 160 -10.41 -8.16 33.22
N VAL A 161 -9.41 -7.41 32.74
CA VAL A 161 -8.12 -7.95 32.32
C VAL A 161 -6.98 -7.39 33.16
N ASN A 162 -6.19 -8.29 33.73
CA ASN A 162 -5.07 -7.91 34.60
C ASN A 162 -3.83 -7.51 33.78
N TYR A 163 -3.49 -8.31 32.76
CA TYR A 163 -2.32 -8.09 31.92
C TYR A 163 -2.68 -8.24 30.45
N LEU A 164 -2.08 -7.41 29.60
CA LEU A 164 -2.16 -7.54 28.15
C LEU A 164 -0.77 -7.74 27.58
N TYR A 165 -0.55 -8.91 26.99
CA TYR A 165 0.76 -9.30 26.47
C TYR A 165 0.83 -9.15 24.95
N LYS A 166 -0.28 -9.46 24.25
CA LYS A 166 -0.35 -9.43 22.79
C LYS A 166 -1.35 -8.40 22.34
N PHE A 167 -0.98 -7.63 21.34
CA PHE A 167 -1.87 -6.77 20.58
C PHE A 167 -1.80 -7.25 19.14
N CYS A 168 -2.94 -7.57 18.55
CA CYS A 168 -3.03 -8.22 17.26
C CYS A 168 -3.92 -7.43 16.31
N LEU A 169 -3.55 -7.49 15.04
CA LEU A 169 -4.34 -7.07 13.91
C LEU A 169 -4.67 -8.32 13.09
N LEU A 170 -5.95 -8.64 12.98
CA LEU A 170 -6.47 -9.77 12.23
C LEU A 170 -7.11 -9.29 10.93
N SER A 171 -7.00 -10.10 9.89
CA SER A 171 -7.71 -9.94 8.61
C SER A 171 -8.36 -11.28 8.27
N GLU A 172 -9.68 -11.31 8.10
CA GLU A 172 -10.43 -12.57 7.87
C GLU A 172 -10.09 -13.66 8.91
N ASN A 173 -10.00 -13.29 10.19
CA ASN A 173 -9.57 -14.14 11.31
C ASN A 173 -8.13 -14.68 11.23
N ASN A 174 -7.33 -14.26 10.24
CA ASN A 174 -5.92 -14.60 10.15
C ASN A 174 -5.07 -13.51 10.80
N LEU A 175 -4.07 -13.93 11.57
CA LEU A 175 -3.09 -13.05 12.16
C LEU A 175 -2.26 -12.34 11.08
N PHE A 176 -2.46 -11.03 10.96
CA PHE A 176 -1.74 -10.21 9.99
C PHE A 176 -0.51 -9.55 10.62
N MET A 177 -0.67 -8.99 11.82
CA MET A 177 0.41 -8.35 12.57
C MET A 177 0.16 -8.53 14.06
N PHE A 178 1.24 -8.60 14.84
CA PHE A 178 1.15 -8.51 16.28
C PHE A 178 2.27 -7.68 16.88
N LYS A 179 2.04 -7.23 18.11
CA LYS A 179 3.05 -6.71 19.01
C LYS A 179 2.96 -7.49 20.33
N PHE A 180 4.09 -8.02 20.77
CA PHE A 180 4.23 -8.71 22.04
C PHE A 180 5.02 -7.85 23.04
N PHE A 181 4.59 -7.87 24.30
CA PHE A 181 5.23 -7.22 25.45
C PHE A 181 5.58 -8.31 26.46
N GLU A 182 6.87 -8.60 26.66
CA GLU A 182 7.34 -9.67 27.54
C GLU A 182 6.86 -9.51 28.99
N ASP A 183 6.84 -8.28 29.49
CA ASP A 183 6.42 -7.97 30.87
C ASP A 183 4.89 -7.77 31.00
N GLY A 184 4.17 -7.78 29.88
CA GLY A 184 2.76 -7.41 29.82
C GLY A 184 2.50 -5.93 30.12
N ILE A 185 1.28 -5.48 29.83
CA ILE A 185 0.80 -4.13 30.13
C ILE A 185 -0.35 -4.26 31.13
N THR A 186 -0.27 -3.51 32.23
CA THR A 186 -1.38 -3.39 33.20
C THR A 186 -2.17 -2.11 32.93
N LEU A 187 -3.49 -2.17 33.08
CA LEU A 187 -4.40 -1.06 32.78
C LEU A 187 -4.99 -0.41 34.03
N MET A 188 -4.31 -0.51 35.17
CA MET A 188 -4.80 0.02 36.44
C MET A 188 -5.13 1.53 36.35
N GLY A 189 -6.36 1.88 36.70
CA GLY A 189 -6.83 3.28 36.68
C GLY A 189 -6.99 3.88 35.28
N THR A 190 -7.10 3.04 34.25
CA THR A 190 -7.29 3.47 32.86
C THR A 190 -8.76 3.40 32.47
N ASP A 191 -9.35 4.54 32.13
CA ASP A 191 -10.75 4.61 31.65
C ASP A 191 -10.88 4.32 30.15
N LYS A 192 -9.78 4.51 29.42
CA LYS A 192 -9.71 4.39 27.96
C LYS A 192 -8.32 4.00 27.49
N MET A 193 -8.27 3.05 26.56
CA MET A 193 -7.05 2.69 25.83
C MET A 193 -7.26 2.87 24.33
N GLU A 194 -6.27 3.49 23.67
CA GLU A 194 -6.22 3.59 22.20
C GLU A 194 -4.99 2.84 21.69
N CYS A 195 -5.17 2.04 20.64
CA CYS A 195 -4.10 1.26 20.02
C CYS A 195 -4.03 1.56 18.53
N TRP A 196 -2.83 1.81 18.02
CA TRP A 196 -2.60 2.22 16.64
C TRP A 196 -1.58 1.27 15.99
N PHE A 197 -2.00 0.53 14.96
CA PHE A 197 -1.11 -0.26 14.11
C PHE A 197 -0.82 0.51 12.83
N SER A 198 0.46 0.75 12.54
CA SER A 198 0.86 1.39 11.29
C SER A 198 1.62 0.42 10.40
N VAL A 199 1.12 0.22 9.18
CA VAL A 199 1.83 -0.46 8.10
C VAL A 199 2.39 0.61 7.18
N ARG A 200 3.70 0.61 6.93
CA ARG A 200 4.34 1.58 6.03
C ARG A 200 5.22 0.89 5.02
N LEU A 201 5.18 1.38 3.79
CA LEU A 201 6.16 1.02 2.78
C LEU A 201 7.47 1.73 3.10
N LYS A 202 8.50 0.96 3.49
CA LYS A 202 9.88 1.47 3.57
C LYS A 202 10.63 1.11 2.29
N SER A 203 11.17 2.14 1.63
CA SER A 203 12.23 1.92 0.64
C SER A 203 13.52 1.60 1.39
N ASN A 204 14.15 0.46 1.12
CA ASN A 204 15.41 0.06 1.76
C ASN A 204 16.63 0.88 1.27
N ASP A 205 16.43 1.90 0.43
CA ASP A 205 17.50 2.71 -0.17
C ASP A 205 17.37 4.22 0.15
N LEU A 206 17.23 4.57 1.42
CA LEU A 206 17.57 5.92 1.90
C LEU A 206 18.70 5.81 2.92
N PRO A 207 19.75 6.66 2.82
CA PRO A 207 20.82 6.72 3.82
C PRO A 207 20.29 7.10 5.21
#